data_AF-A0A6H0XQ14-F1
#
_entry.id   AF-A0A6H0XQ14-F1
#
_cell.length_a   1.000
_cell.length_b   1.000
_cell.length_c   1.000
_cell.angle_alpha   90.00
_cell.angle_beta   90.00
_cell.angle_gamma   90.00
#
_symmetry.space_group_name_H-M   'P 1'
#
loop_
_entity.id
_entity.type
_entity.pdbx_description
1 polymer ?
#
loop_
_entity_poly.entity_id
_entity_poly.type
_entity_poly.pdbx_seq_one_letter_code
_entity_poly.pdbx_strand_id
1 'polypeptide(L)'
;MILFWAIYYLDHTLSLRLGRPSTIHDIDITVDLPERPSEETHRAWSEWFRVLIEIARLHGLVYEKLYSPASFSKTHEERLSVSRHLDSWLRRISVDNASIAEHPVHRKQHMSLLLKSNAIVIGCLLTLTHRAASTGQRDGQALHINEACLEAARATIRGHLDIVSNSSTQTGSSASDCVHWRMLNCPSTPFLVLFSHVIFSCDQSDLDLLGAFVASLDTLASNLVVRQRESIDLFLQLCKPFYTLANHYVRASRQQPDTNHKDLWSSNTLEGHMPTYLDTNTLTDPNFSFLPPELFDAWLAGTQDLDLFDWPSIDMTTHA
;
A
#
# COMPACT_ATOMS: atom_id res chain seq x y z
N MET A 1 28.62 -4.70 5.43
CA MET A 1 27.98 -3.40 5.13
C MET A 1 26.67 -3.55 4.37
N ILE A 2 26.66 -4.09 3.13
CA ILE A 2 25.42 -4.20 2.32
C ILE A 2 24.33 -5.05 2.99
N LEU A 3 24.71 -6.18 3.61
CA LEU A 3 23.77 -7.07 4.31
C LEU A 3 23.04 -6.35 5.46
N PHE A 4 23.74 -5.53 6.25
CA PHE A 4 23.15 -4.77 7.35
C PHE A 4 22.02 -3.87 6.83
N TRP A 5 22.31 -3.08 5.79
CA TRP A 5 21.35 -2.15 5.21
C TRP A 5 20.18 -2.86 4.50
N ALA A 6 20.40 -4.07 3.96
CA ALA A 6 19.30 -4.90 3.45
C ALA A 6 18.38 -5.39 4.58
N ILE A 7 18.93 -5.84 5.70
CA ILE A 7 18.16 -6.23 6.88
C ILE A 7 17.42 -5.01 7.46
N TYR A 8 18.08 -3.87 7.55
CA TYR A 8 17.50 -2.60 7.97
C TYR A 8 16.28 -2.22 7.12
N TYR A 9 16.39 -2.33 5.79
CA TYR A 9 15.27 -2.09 4.88
C TYR A 9 14.10 -3.05 5.13
N LEU A 10 14.38 -4.34 5.30
CA LEU A 10 13.36 -5.35 5.54
C LEU A 10 12.66 -5.14 6.89
N ASP A 11 13.41 -4.89 7.97
CA ASP A 11 12.87 -4.60 9.30
C ASP A 11 11.91 -3.40 9.24
N HIS A 12 12.30 -2.30 8.62
CA HIS A 12 11.45 -1.10 8.54
C HIS A 12 10.20 -1.30 7.68
N THR A 13 10.36 -1.90 6.51
CA THR A 13 9.25 -2.14 5.59
C THR A 13 8.23 -3.10 6.19
N LEU A 14 8.69 -4.17 6.84
CA LEU A 14 7.82 -5.16 7.47
C LEU A 14 7.18 -4.62 8.75
N SER A 15 7.92 -3.90 9.59
CA SER A 15 7.38 -3.33 10.82
C SER A 15 6.22 -2.37 10.55
N LEU A 16 6.33 -1.46 9.58
CA LEU A 16 5.21 -0.61 9.17
C LEU A 16 4.01 -1.43 8.66
N ARG A 17 4.25 -2.47 7.86
CA ARG A 17 3.17 -3.33 7.34
C ARG A 17 2.47 -4.13 8.45
N LEU A 18 3.22 -4.49 9.49
CA LEU A 18 2.74 -5.23 10.66
C LEU A 18 2.24 -4.31 11.79
N GLY A 19 2.22 -2.99 11.59
CA GLY A 19 1.68 -2.06 12.59
C GLY A 19 2.52 -1.97 13.87
N ARG A 20 3.82 -2.29 13.81
CA ARG A 20 4.72 -2.31 14.98
C ARG A 20 5.96 -1.43 14.75
N PRO A 21 6.69 -1.02 15.80
CA PRO A 21 7.94 -0.29 15.63
C PRO A 21 9.02 -1.15 14.95
N SER A 22 9.93 -0.49 14.24
CA SER A 22 11.15 -1.12 13.71
C SER A 22 12.06 -1.55 14.86
N THR A 23 12.72 -2.69 14.71
CA THR A 23 13.61 -3.24 15.74
C THR A 23 14.96 -2.52 15.75
N ILE A 24 15.43 -2.10 14.57
CA ILE A 24 16.71 -1.41 14.41
C ILE A 24 16.45 0.09 14.46
N HIS A 25 16.84 0.75 15.56
CA HIS A 25 16.64 2.19 15.70
C HIS A 25 17.79 2.98 15.09
N ASP A 26 17.46 4.09 14.41
CA ASP A 26 18.45 4.96 13.74
C ASP A 26 19.53 5.51 14.68
N ILE A 27 19.20 5.74 15.96
CA ILE A 27 20.15 6.25 16.97
C ILE A 27 21.24 5.24 17.35
N ASP A 28 21.00 3.95 17.11
CA ASP A 28 21.90 2.86 17.49
C ASP A 28 22.80 2.42 16.31
N ILE A 29 22.64 3.05 15.14
CA ILE A 29 23.39 2.68 13.94
C ILE A 29 24.75 3.37 13.94
N THR A 30 25.80 2.56 14.11
CA THR A 30 27.21 2.97 13.96
C THR A 30 27.81 2.56 12.61
N VAL A 31 27.00 1.92 11.76
CA VAL A 31 27.41 1.42 10.45
C VAL A 31 27.37 2.57 9.44
N ASP A 32 28.51 2.86 8.81
CA ASP A 32 28.58 3.89 7.78
C ASP A 32 27.74 3.54 6.54
N LEU A 33 27.29 4.58 5.85
CA LEU A 33 26.74 4.42 4.50
C LEU A 33 27.83 3.88 3.56
N PRO A 34 27.48 3.00 2.60
CA PRO A 34 28.45 2.53 1.62
C PRO A 34 29.11 3.70 0.88
N GLU A 35 30.44 3.65 0.76
CA GLU A 35 31.19 4.68 0.05
C GLU A 35 30.72 4.81 -1.41
N ARG A 36 30.75 6.05 -1.91
CA ARG A 36 30.47 6.30 -3.33
C ARG A 36 31.64 5.76 -4.15
N PRO A 37 31.39 4.88 -5.13
CA PRO A 37 32.44 4.34 -5.96
C PRO A 37 33.07 5.46 -6.82
N SER A 38 34.38 5.35 -7.07
CA SER A 38 35.10 6.24 -7.98
C SER A 38 34.77 5.97 -9.45
N GLU A 39 34.33 4.75 -9.77
CA GLU A 39 33.92 4.35 -11.12
C GLU A 39 32.48 4.76 -11.42
N GLU A 40 32.28 5.50 -12.52
CA GLU A 40 30.96 6.02 -12.92
C GLU A 40 29.94 4.88 -13.19
N THR A 41 30.40 3.70 -13.62
CA THR A 41 29.56 2.52 -13.92
C THR A 41 28.88 1.92 -12.68
N HIS A 42 29.42 2.15 -11.49
CA HIS A 42 28.87 1.69 -10.21
C HIS A 42 28.05 2.76 -9.49
N ARG A 43 28.08 4.01 -9.98
CA ARG A 43 27.43 5.15 -9.35
C ARG A 43 25.91 4.97 -9.24
N ALA A 44 25.26 4.46 -10.29
CA ALA A 44 23.82 4.21 -10.29
C ALA A 44 23.39 3.23 -9.19
N TRP A 45 24.17 2.16 -8.96
CA TRP A 45 23.89 1.18 -7.90
C TRP A 45 24.11 1.76 -6.51
N SER A 46 25.15 2.58 -6.33
CA SER A 46 25.40 3.28 -5.08
C SER A 46 24.26 4.25 -4.74
N GLU A 47 23.85 5.10 -5.69
CA GLU A 47 22.75 6.05 -5.46
C GLU A 47 21.40 5.32 -5.26
N TRP A 48 21.13 4.24 -6.00
CA TRP A 48 19.96 3.40 -5.76
C TRP A 48 19.93 2.82 -4.34
N PHE A 49 21.07 2.32 -3.87
CA PHE A 49 21.17 1.78 -2.52
C PHE A 49 20.96 2.85 -1.45
N ARG A 50 21.44 4.08 -1.69
CA ARG A 50 21.22 5.21 -0.78
C ARG A 50 19.74 5.61 -0.73
N VAL A 51 19.07 5.68 -1.88
CA VAL A 51 17.61 5.86 -1.95
C VAL A 51 16.89 4.76 -1.17
N LEU A 52 17.36 3.51 -1.26
CA LEU A 52 16.77 2.39 -0.54
C LEU A 52 16.80 2.58 0.99
N ILE A 53 17.94 3.05 1.51
CA ILE A 53 18.12 3.34 2.94
C ILE A 53 17.21 4.49 3.38
N GLU A 54 17.08 5.53 2.56
CA GLU A 54 16.18 6.66 2.86
C GLU A 54 14.70 6.24 2.86
N ILE A 55 14.28 5.36 1.94
CA ILE A 55 12.94 4.77 1.95
C ILE A 55 12.70 3.97 3.23
N ALA A 56 13.68 3.19 3.69
CA ALA A 56 13.58 2.44 4.94
C ALA A 56 13.41 3.36 6.16
N ARG A 57 14.19 4.44 6.25
CA ARG A 57 14.00 5.47 7.29
C ARG A 57 12.58 6.04 7.26
N LEU A 58 12.09 6.35 6.07
CA LEU A 58 10.73 6.89 5.89
C LEU A 58 9.65 5.88 6.29
N HIS A 59 9.83 4.57 6.07
CA HIS A 59 8.92 3.56 6.62
C HIS A 59 8.84 3.62 8.15
N GLY A 60 9.99 3.68 8.83
CA GLY A 60 10.05 3.77 10.29
C GLY A 60 9.41 5.06 10.82
N LEU A 61 9.73 6.20 10.21
CA LEU A 61 9.18 7.50 10.62
C LEU A 61 7.68 7.62 10.34
N VAL A 62 7.19 7.09 9.22
CA VAL A 62 5.75 7.05 8.94
C VAL A 62 5.03 6.25 10.02
N TYR A 63 5.56 5.09 10.42
CA TYR A 63 4.99 4.35 11.55
C TYR A 63 5.06 5.19 12.84
N GLU A 64 6.26 5.54 13.27
CA GLU A 64 6.52 6.17 14.57
C GLU A 64 5.74 7.48 14.74
N LYS A 65 5.70 8.33 13.71
CA LYS A 65 5.16 9.68 13.81
C LYS A 65 3.70 9.80 13.38
N LEU A 66 3.13 8.85 12.63
CA LEU A 66 1.77 8.96 12.10
C LEU A 66 0.82 7.81 12.47
N TYR A 67 1.34 6.62 12.79
CA TYR A 67 0.56 5.41 13.02
C TYR A 67 0.83 4.71 14.36
N SER A 68 1.84 5.15 15.12
CA SER A 68 2.11 4.60 16.46
C SER A 68 1.01 5.00 17.45
N PRO A 69 0.78 4.22 18.53
CA PRO A 69 -0.15 4.59 19.59
C PRO A 69 0.09 5.99 20.16
N ALA A 70 1.37 6.36 20.34
CA ALA A 70 1.76 7.68 20.83
C ALA A 70 1.43 8.82 19.84
N SER A 71 1.45 8.53 18.53
CA SER A 71 1.13 9.53 17.51
C SER A 71 -0.35 9.92 17.50
N PHE A 72 -1.26 9.02 17.91
CA PHE A 72 -2.69 9.33 18.02
C PHE A 72 -3.03 10.29 19.16
N SER A 73 -2.14 10.43 20.13
CA SER A 73 -2.28 11.42 21.21
C SER A 73 -1.85 12.83 20.80
N LYS A 74 -1.32 13.01 19.58
CA LYS A 74 -0.88 14.30 19.06
C LYS A 74 -2.04 15.12 18.52
N THR A 75 -1.90 16.44 18.60
CA THR A 75 -2.89 17.37 18.04
C THR A 75 -2.96 17.27 16.51
N HIS A 76 -4.09 17.67 15.93
CA HIS A 76 -4.23 17.72 14.47
C HIS A 76 -3.16 18.58 13.80
N GLU A 77 -2.78 19.72 14.40
CA GLU A 77 -1.75 20.61 13.87
C GLU A 77 -0.36 19.97 13.87
N GLU A 78 0.02 19.29 14.96
CA GLU A 78 1.27 18.53 15.03
C GLU A 78 1.31 17.42 13.98
N ARG A 79 0.22 16.65 13.84
CA ARG A 79 0.13 15.59 12.83
C ARG A 79 0.22 16.13 11.40
N LEU A 80 -0.44 17.25 11.12
CA LEU A 80 -0.37 17.91 9.81
C LEU A 80 1.04 18.44 9.51
N SER A 81 1.73 19.00 10.50
CA SER A 81 3.12 19.44 10.37
C SER A 81 4.05 18.27 10.04
N VAL A 82 3.93 17.16 10.78
CA VAL A 82 4.68 15.92 10.52
C VAL A 82 4.38 15.38 9.11
N SER A 83 3.11 15.30 8.71
CA SER A 83 2.72 14.83 7.37
C SER A 83 3.32 15.69 6.27
N ARG A 84 3.34 17.02 6.41
CA ARG A 84 3.98 17.92 5.42
C ARG A 84 5.49 17.70 5.34
N HIS A 85 6.14 17.52 6.49
CA HIS A 85 7.56 17.23 6.52
C HIS A 85 7.89 15.92 5.79
N LEU A 86 7.18 14.84 6.11
CA LEU A 86 7.35 13.54 5.46
C LEU A 86 7.00 13.57 3.97
N ASP A 87 5.94 14.26 3.55
CA ASP A 87 5.59 14.46 2.14
C ASP A 87 6.73 15.13 1.37
N SER A 88 7.30 16.22 1.92
CA SER A 88 8.40 16.93 1.27
C SER A 88 9.64 16.04 1.10
N TRP A 89 9.94 15.20 2.09
CA TRP A 89 11.05 14.26 2.02
C TRP A 89 10.78 13.15 0.99
N LEU A 90 9.57 12.57 0.98
CA LEU A 90 9.16 11.57 -0.01
C LEU A 90 9.25 12.09 -1.44
N ARG A 91 8.82 13.34 -1.69
CA ARG A 91 8.95 13.98 -3.02
C ARG A 91 10.40 14.17 -3.43
N ARG A 92 11.27 14.59 -2.50
CA ARG A 92 12.71 14.70 -2.76
C ARG A 92 13.31 13.34 -3.14
N ILE A 93 13.02 12.28 -2.37
CA ILE A 93 13.49 10.92 -2.67
C ILE A 93 12.92 10.41 -4.00
N SER A 94 11.70 10.80 -4.38
CA SER A 94 11.13 10.47 -5.69
C SER A 94 11.96 11.07 -6.83
N VAL A 95 12.36 12.34 -6.71
CA VAL A 95 13.23 13.02 -7.67
C VAL A 95 14.61 12.36 -7.71
N ASP A 96 15.21 12.11 -6.54
CA ASP A 96 16.51 11.45 -6.44
C ASP A 96 16.47 10.08 -7.11
N ASN A 97 15.43 9.28 -6.85
CA ASN A 97 15.22 7.97 -7.47
C ASN A 97 15.09 8.05 -9.00
N ALA A 98 14.35 9.04 -9.51
CA ALA A 98 14.21 9.23 -10.96
C ALA A 98 15.53 9.62 -11.62
N SER A 99 16.34 10.47 -10.97
CA SER A 99 17.61 10.97 -11.50
C SER A 99 18.64 9.85 -11.73
N ILE A 100 18.53 8.74 -10.99
CA ILE A 100 19.43 7.57 -11.14
C ILE A 100 19.38 6.99 -12.56
N ALA A 101 18.26 7.12 -13.28
CA ALA A 101 18.12 6.63 -14.63
C ALA A 101 19.04 7.32 -15.65
N GLU A 102 19.58 8.49 -15.29
CA GLU A 102 20.52 9.27 -16.11
C GLU A 102 21.95 8.73 -16.03
N HIS A 103 22.29 7.99 -14.97
CA HIS A 103 23.62 7.42 -14.81
C HIS A 103 23.85 6.20 -15.72
N PRO A 104 25.08 6.04 -16.27
CA PRO A 104 25.42 4.82 -16.99
C PRO A 104 25.41 3.62 -16.03
N VAL A 105 24.76 2.53 -16.43
CA VAL A 105 24.59 1.36 -15.55
C VAL A 105 24.59 0.05 -16.34
N HIS A 106 25.29 -0.95 -15.80
CA HIS A 106 25.18 -2.32 -16.29
C HIS A 106 23.80 -2.90 -15.96
N ARG A 107 23.22 -3.69 -16.87
CA ARG A 107 21.85 -4.24 -16.75
C ARG A 107 20.78 -3.14 -16.56
N LYS A 108 20.76 -2.15 -17.46
CA LYS A 108 19.81 -1.01 -17.45
C LYS A 108 18.33 -1.43 -17.28
N GLN A 109 17.90 -2.54 -17.87
CA GLN A 109 16.55 -3.07 -17.70
C GLN A 109 16.25 -3.45 -16.24
N HIS A 110 17.20 -4.08 -15.56
CA HIS A 110 17.06 -4.44 -14.14
C HIS A 110 17.02 -3.19 -13.26
N MET A 111 17.93 -2.24 -13.48
CA MET A 111 17.91 -0.96 -12.76
C MET A 111 16.58 -0.23 -12.97
N SER A 112 16.10 -0.11 -14.20
CA SER A 112 14.80 0.51 -14.52
C SER A 112 13.65 -0.10 -13.70
N LEU A 113 13.60 -1.43 -13.61
CA LEU A 113 12.59 -2.14 -12.83
C LEU A 113 12.69 -1.85 -11.32
N LEU A 114 13.91 -1.76 -10.78
CA LEU A 114 14.14 -1.39 -9.39
C LEU A 114 13.72 0.06 -9.09
N LEU A 115 14.06 1.00 -9.97
CA LEU A 115 13.65 2.40 -9.86
C LEU A 115 12.13 2.56 -9.92
N LYS A 116 11.47 1.87 -10.86
CA LYS A 116 10.00 1.88 -10.93
C LYS A 116 9.37 1.25 -9.69
N SER A 117 9.98 0.20 -9.14
CA SER A 117 9.51 -0.43 -7.90
C SER A 117 9.64 0.51 -6.69
N ASN A 118 10.78 1.21 -6.54
CA ASN A 118 10.94 2.24 -5.51
C ASN A 118 9.89 3.36 -5.65
N ALA A 119 9.55 3.77 -6.88
CA ALA A 119 8.51 4.76 -7.12
C ALA A 119 7.13 4.31 -6.59
N ILE A 120 6.79 3.02 -6.71
CA ILE A 120 5.56 2.47 -6.11
C ILE A 120 5.61 2.55 -4.59
N VAL A 121 6.73 2.20 -3.96
CA VAL A 121 6.90 2.27 -2.50
C VAL A 121 6.72 3.69 -2.00
N ILE A 122 7.39 4.65 -2.64
CA ILE A 122 7.28 6.08 -2.33
C ILE A 122 5.82 6.53 -2.49
N GLY A 123 5.12 6.09 -3.54
CA GLY A 123 3.69 6.36 -3.72
C GLY A 123 2.80 5.78 -2.61
N CYS A 124 3.09 4.56 -2.15
CA CYS A 124 2.40 3.96 -1.00
C CYS A 124 2.61 4.77 0.28
N LEU A 125 3.86 5.21 0.54
CA LEU A 125 4.21 6.04 1.68
C LEU A 125 3.57 7.43 1.61
N LEU A 126 3.48 8.04 0.43
CA LEU A 126 2.74 9.30 0.22
C LEU A 126 1.26 9.11 0.53
N THR A 127 0.68 8.02 0.04
CA THR A 127 -0.73 7.68 0.30
C THR A 127 -0.99 7.55 1.82
N LEU A 128 -0.14 6.81 2.54
CA LEU A 128 -0.21 6.70 4.01
C LEU A 128 -0.05 8.07 4.69
N THR A 129 0.93 8.85 4.27
CA THR A 129 1.23 10.17 4.86
C THR A 129 0.05 11.14 4.74
N HIS A 130 -0.59 11.20 3.56
CA HIS A 130 -1.78 12.01 3.34
C HIS A 130 -3.02 11.47 4.05
N ARG A 131 -3.14 10.15 4.14
CA ARG A 131 -4.22 9.49 4.87
C ARG A 131 -4.18 9.86 6.35
N ALA A 132 -3.01 9.76 6.99
CA ALA A 132 -2.84 10.12 8.39
C ALA A 132 -3.23 11.58 8.67
N ALA A 133 -2.86 12.52 7.80
CA ALA A 133 -3.25 13.93 7.92
C ALA A 133 -4.78 14.13 7.94
N SER A 134 -5.51 13.32 7.18
CA SER A 134 -6.96 13.41 7.03
C SER A 134 -7.71 12.86 8.26
N THR A 135 -7.14 11.87 8.94
CA THR A 135 -7.78 11.21 10.11
C THR A 135 -7.96 12.13 11.33
N GLY A 136 -7.29 13.28 11.36
CA GLY A 136 -7.39 14.23 12.47
C GLY A 136 -8.51 15.27 12.33
N GLN A 137 -9.23 15.33 11.20
CA GLN A 137 -10.37 16.23 10.97
C GLN A 137 -11.71 15.54 11.30
N ARG A 138 -11.84 14.91 12.47
CA ARG A 138 -13.07 14.23 12.90
C ARG A 138 -14.10 15.22 13.48
N ASP A 139 -14.53 16.21 12.69
CA ASP A 139 -15.69 17.06 13.01
C ASP A 139 -16.98 16.43 12.44
N GLY A 140 -17.36 15.25 12.95
CA GLY A 140 -18.68 14.64 12.76
C GLY A 140 -19.14 14.36 11.32
N GLN A 141 -18.33 14.60 10.29
CA GLN A 141 -18.64 14.33 8.89
C GLN A 141 -18.00 13.02 8.43
N ALA A 142 -18.71 12.32 7.55
CA ALA A 142 -18.34 11.05 6.93
C ALA A 142 -16.86 11.01 6.51
N LEU A 143 -16.24 9.83 6.62
CA LEU A 143 -14.86 9.50 6.20
C LEU A 143 -14.42 10.28 4.95
N HIS A 144 -13.84 11.47 5.15
CA HIS A 144 -13.43 12.32 4.05
C HIS A 144 -12.00 11.95 3.66
N ILE A 145 -11.87 11.13 2.61
CA ILE A 145 -10.58 10.86 1.99
C ILE A 145 -10.12 12.17 1.35
N ASN A 146 -9.04 12.75 1.84
CA ASN A 146 -8.45 13.94 1.26
C ASN A 146 -8.06 13.69 -0.20
N GLU A 147 -8.34 14.65 -1.07
CA GLU A 147 -7.97 14.63 -2.49
C GLU A 147 -6.49 14.27 -2.71
N ALA A 148 -5.58 14.80 -1.89
CA ALA A 148 -4.15 14.48 -1.99
C ALA A 148 -3.85 13.00 -1.73
N CYS A 149 -4.60 12.36 -0.82
CA CYS A 149 -4.49 10.94 -0.53
C CYS A 149 -5.02 10.10 -1.71
N LEU A 150 -6.16 10.50 -2.26
CA LEU A 150 -6.79 9.84 -3.39
C LEU A 150 -5.93 9.93 -4.66
N GLU A 151 -5.38 11.10 -4.97
CA GLU A 151 -4.50 11.29 -6.11
C GLU A 151 -3.19 10.51 -5.96
N ALA A 152 -2.60 10.47 -4.78
CA ALA A 152 -1.45 9.63 -4.50
C ALA A 152 -1.77 8.13 -4.70
N ALA A 153 -2.95 7.68 -4.26
CA ALA A 153 -3.40 6.30 -4.44
C ALA A 153 -3.59 5.95 -5.92
N ARG A 154 -4.32 6.80 -6.67
CA ARG A 154 -4.53 6.65 -8.12
C ARG A 154 -3.21 6.61 -8.89
N ALA A 155 -2.31 7.55 -8.63
CA ALA A 155 -1.01 7.61 -9.27
C ALA A 155 -0.18 6.34 -9.00
N THR A 156 -0.21 5.84 -7.77
CA THR A 156 0.51 4.63 -7.38
C THR A 156 -0.02 3.38 -8.08
N ILE A 157 -1.36 3.21 -8.14
CA ILE A 157 -1.98 2.08 -8.82
C ILE A 157 -1.73 2.13 -10.34
N ARG A 158 -1.85 3.31 -10.97
CA ARG A 158 -1.50 3.48 -12.39
C ARG A 158 -0.03 3.15 -12.66
N GLY A 159 0.88 3.57 -11.79
CA GLY A 159 2.29 3.22 -11.87
C GLY A 159 2.53 1.72 -11.76
N HIS A 160 1.82 1.02 -10.87
CA HIS A 160 1.87 -0.44 -10.76
C HIS A 160 1.43 -1.11 -12.06
N LEU A 161 0.29 -0.70 -12.61
CA LEU A 161 -0.23 -1.24 -13.87
C LEU A 161 0.78 -1.05 -15.02
N ASP A 162 1.39 0.13 -15.16
CA ASP A 162 2.44 0.38 -16.16
C ASP A 162 3.62 -0.60 -16.03
N ILE A 163 4.07 -0.89 -14.81
CA ILE A 163 5.15 -1.88 -14.61
C ILE A 163 4.71 -3.26 -15.08
N VAL A 164 3.54 -3.72 -14.65
CA VAL A 164 3.05 -5.07 -14.98
C VAL A 164 2.88 -5.23 -16.49
N SER A 165 2.23 -4.26 -17.15
CA SER A 165 2.02 -4.25 -18.60
C SER A 165 3.33 -4.26 -19.40
N ASN A 166 4.35 -3.56 -18.93
CA ASN A 166 5.67 -3.54 -19.60
C ASN A 166 6.55 -4.75 -19.28
N SER A 167 6.24 -5.52 -18.24
CA SER A 167 7.03 -6.67 -17.80
C SER A 167 6.68 -7.98 -18.51
N SER A 168 5.47 -8.11 -19.04
CA SER A 168 4.98 -9.30 -19.78
C SER A 168 5.68 -9.53 -21.13
N THR A 169 6.47 -8.56 -21.60
CA THR A 169 7.20 -8.64 -22.88
C THR A 169 8.66 -9.12 -22.75
N GLN A 170 9.16 -9.32 -21.53
CA GLN A 170 10.58 -9.62 -21.29
C GLN A 170 10.79 -10.95 -20.56
N THR A 171 10.76 -12.04 -21.33
CA THR A 171 11.10 -13.40 -20.88
C THR A 171 12.62 -13.55 -20.77
N GLY A 172 13.20 -13.30 -19.60
CA GLY A 172 14.63 -13.48 -19.30
C GLY A 172 14.88 -13.84 -17.84
N SER A 173 15.92 -14.65 -17.58
CA SER A 173 16.15 -15.45 -16.36
C SER A 173 16.44 -14.70 -15.03
N SER A 174 16.10 -13.43 -14.90
CA SER A 174 16.26 -12.64 -13.67
C SER A 174 14.95 -12.52 -12.86
N ALA A 175 14.00 -13.43 -13.11
CA ALA A 175 12.64 -13.36 -12.60
C ALA A 175 12.54 -13.65 -11.09
N SER A 176 13.47 -14.40 -10.47
CA SER A 176 13.31 -14.84 -9.07
C SER A 176 13.48 -13.72 -8.04
N ASP A 177 14.50 -12.88 -8.21
CA ASP A 177 14.89 -11.89 -7.20
C ASP A 177 13.93 -10.68 -7.21
N CYS A 178 13.30 -10.43 -8.35
CA CYS A 178 12.35 -9.33 -8.50
C CYS A 178 10.99 -9.63 -7.83
N VAL A 179 10.67 -10.89 -7.53
CA VAL A 179 9.32 -11.27 -7.11
C VAL A 179 9.11 -11.07 -5.62
N HIS A 180 10.10 -11.40 -4.79
CA HIS A 180 10.07 -11.05 -3.38
C HIS A 180 10.02 -9.53 -3.19
N TRP A 181 10.77 -8.79 -4.01
CA TRP A 181 10.76 -7.33 -4.04
C TRP A 181 9.40 -6.75 -4.47
N ARG A 182 8.72 -7.34 -5.45
CA ARG A 182 7.38 -6.90 -5.90
C ARG A 182 6.30 -7.15 -4.83
N MET A 183 6.41 -8.23 -4.07
CA MET A 183 5.45 -8.56 -3.01
C MET A 183 5.57 -7.59 -1.81
N LEU A 184 6.80 -7.32 -1.37
CA LEU A 184 7.09 -6.35 -0.28
C LEU A 184 6.69 -4.93 -0.63
N ASN A 185 6.41 -4.63 -1.89
CA ASN A 185 6.11 -3.30 -2.41
C ASN A 185 4.72 -3.24 -3.05
N CYS A 186 3.90 -4.27 -2.89
CA CYS A 186 2.56 -4.30 -3.45
C CYS A 186 1.68 -3.21 -2.79
N PRO A 187 0.95 -2.40 -3.57
CA PRO A 187 0.24 -1.22 -3.06
C PRO A 187 -1.10 -1.58 -2.39
N SER A 188 -1.03 -2.23 -1.22
CA SER A 188 -2.22 -2.53 -0.42
C SER A 188 -2.93 -1.27 0.07
N THR A 189 -2.18 -0.26 0.53
CA THR A 189 -2.79 0.99 1.02
C THR A 189 -3.48 1.78 -0.10
N PRO A 190 -2.83 2.06 -1.26
CA PRO A 190 -3.51 2.68 -2.39
C PRO A 190 -4.77 1.93 -2.85
N PHE A 191 -4.71 0.59 -2.90
CA PHE A 191 -5.87 -0.22 -3.26
C PHE A 191 -7.05 -0.01 -2.30
N LEU A 192 -6.79 -0.06 -0.99
CA LEU A 192 -7.83 0.12 0.01
C LEU A 192 -8.37 1.56 0.04
N VAL A 193 -7.54 2.58 -0.22
CA VAL A 193 -8.00 3.98 -0.36
C VAL A 193 -8.95 4.13 -1.55
N LEU A 194 -8.62 3.55 -2.70
CA LEU A 194 -9.52 3.52 -3.86
C LEU A 194 -10.81 2.78 -3.55
N PHE A 195 -10.72 1.61 -2.91
CA PHE A 195 -11.90 0.84 -2.48
C PHE A 195 -12.82 1.70 -1.62
N SER A 196 -12.30 2.33 -0.56
CA SER A 196 -13.08 3.21 0.29
C SER A 196 -13.71 4.35 -0.51
N HIS A 197 -12.95 5.02 -1.37
CA HIS A 197 -13.48 6.10 -2.20
C HIS A 197 -14.64 5.62 -3.09
N VAL A 198 -14.52 4.46 -3.75
CA VAL A 198 -15.57 3.89 -4.59
C VAL A 198 -16.84 3.59 -3.79
N ILE A 199 -16.70 3.06 -2.58
CA ILE A 199 -17.85 2.82 -1.70
C ILE A 199 -18.56 4.14 -1.35
N PHE A 200 -17.82 5.21 -1.04
CA PHE A 200 -18.44 6.49 -0.65
C PHE A 200 -18.99 7.32 -1.82
N SER A 201 -18.36 7.24 -2.99
CA SER A 201 -18.64 8.15 -4.13
C SER A 201 -19.36 7.48 -5.30
N CYS A 202 -19.36 6.14 -5.36
CA CYS A 202 -19.77 5.37 -6.53
C CYS A 202 -18.99 5.72 -7.82
N ASP A 203 -17.76 6.23 -7.69
CA ASP A 203 -16.93 6.63 -8.83
C ASP A 203 -16.56 5.42 -9.72
N GLN A 204 -16.94 5.49 -11.00
CA GLN A 204 -16.70 4.41 -11.95
C GLN A 204 -15.22 4.31 -12.36
N SER A 205 -14.54 5.45 -12.48
CA SER A 205 -13.15 5.47 -12.94
C SER A 205 -12.25 4.75 -11.92
N ASP A 206 -12.50 4.95 -10.64
CA ASP A 206 -11.76 4.29 -9.56
C ASP A 206 -12.17 2.82 -9.42
N LEU A 207 -13.43 2.47 -9.68
CA LEU A 207 -13.86 1.07 -9.76
C LEU A 207 -13.14 0.33 -10.89
N ASP A 208 -13.04 0.94 -12.07
CA ASP A 208 -12.32 0.37 -13.21
C ASP A 208 -10.83 0.20 -12.89
N LEU A 209 -10.25 1.16 -12.15
CA LEU A 209 -8.86 1.10 -11.70
C LEU A 209 -8.60 -0.04 -10.69
N LEU A 210 -9.53 -0.28 -9.76
CA LEU A 210 -9.49 -1.44 -8.85
C LEU A 210 -9.57 -2.76 -9.62
N GLY A 211 -10.47 -2.85 -10.61
CA GLY A 211 -10.61 -4.05 -11.45
C GLY A 211 -9.35 -4.33 -12.27
N ALA A 212 -8.77 -3.29 -12.87
CA ALA A 212 -7.50 -3.39 -13.60
C ALA A 212 -6.35 -3.87 -12.68
N PHE A 213 -6.28 -3.35 -11.45
CA PHE A 213 -5.29 -3.79 -10.48
C PHE A 213 -5.44 -5.28 -10.14
N VAL A 214 -6.66 -5.75 -9.83
CA VAL A 214 -6.93 -7.18 -9.56
C VAL A 214 -6.57 -8.05 -10.75
N ALA A 215 -6.91 -7.64 -11.97
CA ALA A 215 -6.54 -8.37 -13.19
C ALA A 215 -5.02 -8.41 -13.42
N SER A 216 -4.30 -7.34 -13.05
CA SER A 216 -2.84 -7.30 -13.15
C SER A 216 -2.16 -8.29 -12.20
N LEU A 217 -2.71 -8.48 -11.00
CA LEU A 217 -2.23 -9.48 -10.04
C LEU A 217 -2.44 -10.91 -10.57
N ASP A 218 -3.58 -11.19 -11.21
CA ASP A 218 -3.87 -12.48 -11.84
C ASP A 218 -2.90 -12.79 -13.01
N THR A 219 -2.58 -11.74 -13.79
CA THR A 219 -1.56 -11.80 -14.85
C THR A 219 -0.17 -12.07 -14.26
N LEU A 220 0.19 -11.39 -13.16
CA LEU A 220 1.45 -11.63 -12.47
C LEU A 220 1.54 -13.06 -11.95
N ALA A 221 0.52 -13.53 -11.21
CA ALA A 221 0.46 -14.89 -10.69
C ALA A 221 0.70 -15.92 -11.79
N SER A 222 0.02 -15.77 -12.93
CA SER A 222 0.15 -16.65 -14.09
C SER A 222 1.57 -16.75 -14.66
N ASN A 223 2.34 -15.65 -14.61
CA ASN A 223 3.71 -15.58 -15.14
C ASN A 223 4.79 -16.05 -14.15
N LEU A 224 4.42 -16.46 -12.92
CA LEU A 224 5.37 -16.86 -11.89
C LEU A 224 5.56 -18.37 -11.79
N VAL A 225 6.80 -18.74 -11.41
CA VAL A 225 7.17 -20.10 -11.01
C VAL A 225 6.41 -20.48 -9.73
N VAL A 226 5.97 -21.74 -9.64
CA VAL A 226 5.09 -22.28 -8.58
C VAL A 226 5.44 -21.82 -7.16
N ARG A 227 6.73 -21.85 -6.76
CA ARG A 227 7.18 -21.44 -5.41
C ARG A 227 6.96 -19.96 -5.05
N GLN A 228 6.76 -19.11 -6.05
CA GLN A 228 6.58 -17.66 -5.87
C GLN A 228 5.12 -17.22 -6.05
N ARG A 229 4.25 -18.16 -6.41
CA ARG A 229 2.85 -17.92 -6.70
C ARG A 229 2.02 -17.76 -5.43
N GLU A 230 2.33 -18.53 -4.38
CA GLU A 230 1.53 -18.60 -3.15
C GLU A 230 1.21 -17.24 -2.53
N SER A 231 2.19 -16.33 -2.47
CA SER A 231 1.99 -15.02 -1.86
C SER A 231 1.21 -14.04 -2.74
N ILE A 232 1.38 -14.11 -4.06
CA ILE A 232 0.56 -13.31 -4.99
C ILE A 232 -0.86 -13.85 -5.03
N ASP A 233 -1.04 -15.17 -5.00
CA ASP A 233 -2.35 -15.80 -4.92
C ASP A 233 -3.08 -15.41 -3.63
N LEU A 234 -2.38 -15.42 -2.49
CA LEU A 234 -2.95 -14.95 -1.22
C LEU A 234 -3.37 -13.47 -1.31
N PHE A 235 -2.49 -12.60 -1.84
CA PHE A 235 -2.83 -11.18 -1.98
C PHE A 235 -3.98 -10.95 -2.98
N LEU A 236 -4.05 -11.75 -4.04
CA LEU A 236 -5.14 -11.73 -5.01
C LEU A 236 -6.46 -12.22 -4.39
N GLN A 237 -6.41 -13.27 -3.57
CA GLN A 237 -7.55 -13.75 -2.79
C GLN A 237 -8.06 -12.71 -1.79
N LEU A 238 -7.17 -11.85 -1.27
CA LEU A 238 -7.57 -10.70 -0.45
C LEU A 238 -8.21 -9.61 -1.30
N CYS A 239 -7.64 -9.22 -2.44
CA CYS A 239 -8.13 -8.09 -3.24
C CYS A 239 -9.42 -8.39 -4.02
N LYS A 240 -9.61 -9.64 -4.50
CA LYS A 240 -10.77 -10.05 -5.31
C LYS A 240 -12.11 -9.76 -4.60
N PRO A 241 -12.34 -10.17 -3.33
CA PRO A 241 -13.55 -9.87 -2.59
C PRO A 241 -13.86 -8.38 -2.47
N PHE A 242 -12.87 -7.55 -2.17
CA PHE A 242 -13.06 -6.08 -2.10
C PHE A 242 -13.53 -5.51 -3.44
N TYR A 243 -12.90 -5.89 -4.54
CA TYR A 243 -13.34 -5.43 -5.86
C TYR A 243 -14.76 -5.91 -6.19
N THR A 244 -15.06 -7.19 -5.92
CA THR A 244 -16.41 -7.75 -6.15
C THR A 244 -17.46 -6.98 -5.37
N LEU A 245 -17.22 -6.71 -4.09
CA LEU A 245 -18.12 -5.92 -3.25
C LEU A 245 -18.33 -4.51 -3.84
N ALA A 246 -17.25 -3.80 -4.17
CA ALA A 246 -17.34 -2.45 -4.73
C ALA A 246 -18.15 -2.43 -6.03
N ASN A 247 -17.93 -3.41 -6.91
CA ASN A 247 -18.67 -3.53 -8.17
C ASN A 247 -20.17 -3.80 -7.93
N HIS A 248 -20.53 -4.66 -6.98
CA HIS A 248 -21.93 -4.88 -6.61
C HIS A 248 -22.56 -3.62 -6.03
N TYR A 249 -21.86 -2.92 -5.13
CA TYR A 249 -22.34 -1.70 -4.50
C TYR A 249 -22.63 -0.59 -5.52
N VAL A 250 -21.71 -0.34 -6.46
CA VAL A 250 -21.90 0.67 -7.52
C VAL A 250 -23.05 0.30 -8.44
N ARG A 251 -23.23 -0.99 -8.75
CA ARG A 251 -24.36 -1.47 -9.57
C ARG A 251 -25.70 -1.27 -8.86
N ALA A 252 -25.80 -1.62 -7.58
CA ALA A 252 -27.00 -1.44 -6.79
C ALA A 252 -27.37 0.04 -6.65
N SER A 253 -26.38 0.89 -6.38
CA SER A 253 -26.54 2.35 -6.27
C SER A 253 -27.07 2.99 -7.56
N ARG A 254 -26.70 2.47 -8.73
CA ARG A 254 -27.23 2.96 -10.02
C ARG A 254 -28.68 2.56 -10.28
N GLN A 255 -29.17 1.51 -9.64
CA GLN A 255 -30.53 1.01 -9.82
C GLN A 255 -31.54 1.69 -8.88
N GLN A 256 -31.08 2.38 -7.83
CA GLN A 256 -31.92 3.19 -6.91
C GLN A 256 -31.42 4.64 -6.82
N PRO A 257 -31.83 5.53 -7.75
CA PRO A 257 -31.39 6.93 -7.77
C PRO A 257 -32.04 7.85 -6.72
N ASP A 258 -33.04 7.40 -5.96
CA ASP A 258 -33.89 8.26 -5.10
C ASP A 258 -33.45 8.37 -3.62
N THR A 259 -32.39 7.69 -3.18
CA THR A 259 -31.82 7.86 -1.83
C THR A 259 -30.57 8.74 -1.91
N ASN A 260 -30.62 9.91 -1.26
CA ASN A 260 -29.44 10.76 -1.08
C ASN A 260 -28.31 9.94 -0.43
N HIS A 261 -27.29 9.56 -1.19
CA HIS A 261 -26.15 8.76 -0.72
C HIS A 261 -25.43 9.36 0.50
N LYS A 262 -25.54 10.68 0.70
CA LYS A 262 -24.98 11.39 1.86
C LYS A 262 -25.79 11.19 3.16
N ASP A 263 -27.08 10.90 3.05
CA ASP A 263 -27.98 10.75 4.21
C ASP A 263 -27.86 9.34 4.87
N LEU A 264 -27.29 8.37 4.14
CA LEU A 264 -27.09 6.98 4.60
C LEU A 264 -25.98 6.83 5.65
N TRP A 265 -25.01 7.76 5.70
CA TRP A 265 -23.94 7.79 6.72
C TRP A 265 -24.11 8.91 7.76
N SER A 266 -25.15 9.75 7.66
CA SER A 266 -25.44 10.82 8.64
C SER A 266 -26.38 10.39 9.77
N SER A 267 -26.80 9.13 9.80
CA SER A 267 -27.57 8.60 10.94
C SER A 267 -26.62 8.41 12.13
N ASN A 268 -26.80 9.23 13.16
CA ASN A 268 -25.99 9.41 14.38
C ASN A 268 -25.75 8.16 15.27
N THR A 269 -25.68 6.96 14.72
CA THR A 269 -25.18 5.79 15.44
C THR A 269 -23.66 5.73 15.32
N LEU A 270 -22.99 5.93 16.45
CA LEU A 270 -21.53 5.91 16.67
C LEU A 270 -20.83 4.57 16.37
N GLU A 271 -21.43 3.73 15.53
CA GLU A 271 -20.85 2.49 15.02
C GLU A 271 -20.80 2.62 13.50
N GLY A 272 -19.60 2.59 12.92
CA GLY A 272 -19.37 2.66 11.48
C GLY A 272 -19.84 1.41 10.74
N HIS A 273 -21.11 1.04 10.89
CA HIS A 273 -21.71 -0.04 10.12
C HIS A 273 -21.94 0.43 8.68
N MET A 274 -21.59 -0.45 7.73
CA MET A 274 -21.99 -0.35 6.33
C MET A 274 -23.50 -0.03 6.24
N PRO A 275 -23.96 0.83 5.32
CA PRO A 275 -25.36 1.23 5.26
C PRO A 275 -26.30 0.01 5.18
N THR A 276 -27.43 0.07 5.86
CA THR A 276 -28.41 -1.00 6.09
C THR A 276 -28.97 -1.68 4.82
N TYR A 277 -28.63 -1.18 3.63
CA TYR A 277 -28.89 -1.83 2.34
C TYR A 277 -27.95 -3.01 2.01
N LEU A 278 -26.93 -3.24 2.84
CA LEU A 278 -26.15 -4.48 2.85
C LEU A 278 -26.74 -5.53 3.79
N ASP A 279 -28.05 -5.47 4.04
CA ASP A 279 -28.78 -6.69 4.38
C ASP A 279 -28.49 -7.70 3.26
N THR A 280 -27.88 -8.81 3.66
CA THR A 280 -27.52 -9.94 2.79
C THR A 280 -28.70 -10.50 1.99
N ASN A 281 -29.92 -10.05 2.31
CA ASN A 281 -31.17 -10.42 1.68
C ASN A 281 -31.51 -9.63 0.39
N THR A 282 -30.90 -8.47 0.14
CA THR A 282 -31.08 -7.72 -1.14
C THR A 282 -30.01 -8.03 -2.19
N LEU A 283 -29.00 -8.82 -1.83
CA LEU A 283 -28.06 -9.41 -2.77
C LEU A 283 -28.78 -10.54 -3.52
N THR A 284 -29.09 -10.35 -4.79
CA THR A 284 -29.69 -11.38 -5.66
C THR A 284 -28.74 -12.57 -5.95
N ASP A 285 -27.63 -12.68 -5.21
CA ASP A 285 -26.75 -13.84 -5.23
C ASP A 285 -26.80 -14.50 -3.83
N PRO A 286 -27.52 -15.63 -3.68
CA PRO A 286 -27.66 -16.33 -2.40
C PRO A 286 -26.33 -16.91 -1.87
N ASN A 287 -25.22 -16.79 -2.62
CA ASN A 287 -23.90 -17.25 -2.21
C ASN A 287 -22.94 -16.11 -1.77
N PHE A 288 -23.34 -14.84 -1.81
CA PHE A 288 -22.46 -13.73 -1.45
C PHE A 288 -22.65 -13.28 0.01
N SER A 289 -21.94 -13.93 0.93
CA SER A 289 -21.71 -13.38 2.28
C SER A 289 -20.35 -12.68 2.32
N PHE A 290 -20.35 -11.35 2.21
CA PHE A 290 -19.15 -10.57 2.49
C PHE A 290 -19.18 -10.11 3.94
N LEU A 291 -18.34 -10.74 4.76
CA LEU A 291 -17.90 -10.15 6.01
C LEU A 291 -16.66 -9.31 5.68
N PRO A 292 -16.64 -7.99 5.97
CA PRO A 292 -15.40 -7.24 5.96
C PRO A 292 -14.35 -8.00 6.78
N PRO A 293 -13.10 -8.13 6.31
CA PRO A 293 -12.06 -8.76 7.11
C PRO A 293 -12.03 -8.15 8.52
N GLU A 294 -11.79 -8.96 9.55
CA GLU A 294 -11.56 -8.44 10.89
C GLU A 294 -10.52 -7.32 10.81
N LEU A 295 -10.78 -6.20 11.49
CA LEU A 295 -10.02 -4.94 11.40
C LEU A 295 -10.25 -4.08 10.15
N PHE A 296 -11.23 -4.35 9.28
CA PHE A 296 -11.55 -3.42 8.19
C PHE A 296 -11.99 -2.05 8.71
N ASP A 297 -12.79 -2.01 9.78
CA ASP A 297 -13.20 -0.77 10.44
C ASP A 297 -12.06 -0.10 11.20
N ALA A 298 -11.17 -0.89 11.80
CA ALA A 298 -9.93 -0.39 12.43
C ALA A 298 -9.01 0.20 11.36
N TRP A 299 -8.83 -0.49 10.24
CA TRP A 299 -8.10 0.00 9.09
C TRP A 299 -8.75 1.30 8.62
N LEU A 300 -10.05 1.36 8.35
CA LEU A 300 -10.78 2.58 7.96
C LEU A 300 -10.58 3.73 8.96
N ALA A 301 -10.65 3.45 10.26
CA ALA A 301 -10.44 4.41 11.34
C ALA A 301 -9.00 4.95 11.41
N GLY A 302 -8.06 4.32 10.70
CA GLY A 302 -6.65 4.69 10.65
C GLY A 302 -5.77 3.93 11.64
N THR A 303 -6.35 3.03 12.44
CA THR A 303 -5.64 2.18 13.39
C THR A 303 -5.07 0.95 12.67
N GLN A 304 -3.76 0.72 12.78
CA GLN A 304 -3.07 -0.49 12.29
C GLN A 304 -2.87 -1.52 13.42
N ASP A 305 -3.83 -1.65 14.35
CA ASP A 305 -3.75 -2.60 15.46
C ASP A 305 -3.88 -4.03 14.93
N LEU A 306 -2.75 -4.63 14.55
CA LEU A 306 -2.62 -6.02 14.11
C LEU A 306 -2.28 -6.97 15.27
N ASP A 307 -2.03 -6.42 16.47
CA ASP A 307 -1.70 -7.18 17.70
C ASP A 307 -2.89 -7.97 18.29
N LEU A 308 -4.10 -7.81 17.72
CA LEU A 308 -5.30 -8.55 18.11
C LEU A 308 -5.58 -9.79 17.25
N PHE A 309 -4.68 -10.14 16.33
CA PHE A 309 -4.84 -11.29 15.44
C PHE A 309 -4.43 -12.58 16.14
N ASP A 310 -5.39 -13.42 16.54
CA ASP A 310 -5.14 -14.84 16.83
C ASP A 310 -4.83 -15.53 15.49
N TRP A 311 -3.54 -15.66 15.18
CA TRP A 311 -3.13 -16.36 13.96
C TRP A 311 -3.64 -17.80 14.02
N PRO A 312 -4.42 -18.29 13.03
CA PRO A 312 -4.84 -19.68 13.03
C PRO A 312 -3.59 -20.56 13.03
N SER A 313 -3.41 -21.31 14.12
CA SER A 313 -2.35 -22.29 14.28
C SER A 313 -2.37 -23.24 13.07
N ILE A 314 -1.38 -23.12 12.19
CA ILE A 314 -1.18 -24.09 11.12
C ILE A 314 -0.62 -25.34 11.79
N ASP A 315 -1.48 -26.33 12.04
CA ASP A 315 -1.10 -27.63 12.55
C ASP A 315 -0.21 -28.32 11.49
N MET A 316 1.10 -28.26 11.69
CA MET A 316 2.11 -28.91 10.83
C MET A 316 2.24 -30.41 11.12
N THR A 317 1.12 -31.13 11.25
CA THR A 317 1.13 -32.58 11.45
C THR A 317 0.18 -33.29 10.50
N THR A 318 0.48 -33.24 9.21
CA THR A 318 0.12 -34.31 8.27
C THR A 318 1.01 -34.21 7.04
N HIS A 319 2.08 -35.00 7.03
CA HIS A 319 2.60 -35.77 5.90
C HIS A 319 3.96 -36.37 6.34
N ALA A 320 3.86 -37.50 7.05
CA ALA A 320 4.92 -38.50 7.09
C ALA A 320 4.67 -39.50 5.95
#